data_AF-T1ABD7-F1
#
_entry.id   AF-T1ABD7-F1
#
_cell.length_a   1.000
_cell.length_b   1.000
_cell.length_c   1.000
_cell.angle_alpha   90.00
_cell.angle_beta   90.00
_cell.angle_gamma   90.00
#
_symmetry.space_group_name_H-M   'P 1'
#
loop_
_entity.id
_entity.type
_entity.pdbx_description
1 polymer ?
#
loop_
_entity_poly.entity_id
_entity_poly.type
_entity_poly.pdbx_seq_one_letter_code
_entity_poly.pdbx_strand_id
1 'polypeptide(L)'
;ANLCPKFLPMLTTAAGTIRPAKVLILGAGVAGLTAIATARRLGAVVEAYDVRRAAGEQVRSLGAKFLELQINAEGTGGYARELTPEEKQQEAEMVAKAVADADIVITTANVPGRRAPLLVRREMVDRMRPGAVLVDLAAESGGNCELTEAGREVQVHGVR
;
A
#
# COMPACT_ATOMS: atom_id res chain seq x y z
N ALA A 1 8.38 11.01 -10.42
CA ALA A 1 7.62 11.40 -11.63
C ALA A 1 7.93 10.51 -12.85
N ASN A 2 9.10 9.87 -12.94
CA ASN A 2 9.57 9.26 -14.19
C ASN A 2 9.19 7.79 -14.41
N LEU A 3 8.69 7.08 -13.39
CA LEU A 3 8.51 5.62 -13.45
C LEU A 3 7.07 5.19 -13.75
N CYS A 4 6.08 5.79 -13.07
CA CYS A 4 4.67 5.47 -13.27
C CYS A 4 4.19 6.16 -14.56
N PRO A 5 3.64 5.42 -15.56
CA PRO A 5 3.22 5.98 -16.84
C PRO A 5 1.89 6.74 -16.78
N LYS A 6 1.27 6.84 -15.59
CA LYS A 6 -0.07 7.40 -15.40
C LYS A 6 0.01 8.74 -14.65
N PHE A 7 -0.82 9.70 -15.06
CA PHE A 7 -1.00 10.93 -14.31
C PHE A 7 -1.61 10.62 -12.94
N LEU A 8 -1.03 11.19 -11.89
CA LEU A 8 -1.57 11.09 -10.53
C LEU A 8 -2.94 11.75 -10.40
N PRO A 9 -3.16 13.00 -10.86
CA PRO A 9 -4.47 13.62 -10.77
C PRO A 9 -5.42 13.15 -11.87
N MET A 10 -6.72 13.35 -11.62
CA MET A 10 -7.71 13.32 -12.69
C MET A 10 -7.49 14.52 -13.60
N LEU A 11 -7.45 14.31 -14.91
CA LEU A 11 -7.35 15.38 -15.90
C LEU A 11 -8.54 15.28 -16.86
N THR A 12 -9.31 16.36 -16.95
CA THR A 12 -10.33 16.52 -18.00
C THR A 12 -9.78 17.46 -19.05
N THR A 13 -9.61 16.93 -20.27
CA THR A 13 -9.02 17.66 -21.40
C THR A 13 -9.97 17.61 -22.60
N ALA A 14 -9.63 18.32 -23.68
CA ALA A 14 -10.37 18.23 -24.93
C ALA A 14 -10.37 16.79 -25.52
N ALA A 15 -9.37 15.97 -25.21
CA ALA A 15 -9.26 14.58 -25.67
C ALA A 15 -10.04 13.58 -24.78
N GLY A 16 -10.69 14.06 -23.72
CA GLY A 16 -11.43 13.23 -22.76
C GLY A 16 -10.84 13.26 -21.35
N THR A 17 -11.33 12.36 -20.51
CA THR A 17 -10.96 12.26 -19.09
C THR A 17 -9.94 11.17 -18.84
N ILE A 18 -8.80 11.56 -18.28
CA ILE A 18 -7.78 10.65 -17.77
C ILE A 18 -8.06 10.39 -16.29
N ARG A 19 -8.26 9.11 -15.93
CA ARG A 19 -8.50 8.70 -14.55
C ARG A 19 -7.22 8.85 -13.71
N PRO A 20 -7.34 9.26 -12.44
CA PRO A 20 -6.19 9.41 -11.55
C PRO A 20 -5.49 8.08 -11.29
N ALA A 21 -4.22 8.15 -10.91
CA ALA A 21 -3.50 6.99 -10.41
C ALA A 21 -4.05 6.54 -9.05
N LYS A 22 -4.02 5.23 -8.81
CA LYS A 22 -4.30 4.61 -7.52
C LYS A 22 -2.98 4.31 -6.81
N VAL A 23 -2.82 4.84 -5.61
CA VAL A 23 -1.64 4.63 -4.77
C VAL A 23 -2.06 3.86 -3.52
N LEU A 24 -1.41 2.72 -3.28
CA LEU A 24 -1.57 1.92 -2.07
C LEU A 24 -0.39 2.13 -1.15
N ILE A 25 -0.65 2.45 0.12
CA ILE A 25 0.37 2.58 1.16
C ILE A 25 0.21 1.45 2.18
N LEU A 26 1.22 0.60 2.34
CA LEU A 26 1.26 -0.48 3.32
C LEU A 26 2.13 -0.07 4.52
N GLY A 27 1.47 0.38 5.57
CA GLY A 27 2.05 0.98 6.78
C GLY A 27 1.68 2.46 6.89
N ALA A 28 1.13 2.86 8.04
CA ALA A 28 0.74 4.23 8.36
C ALA A 28 1.54 4.74 9.59
N GLY A 29 2.85 4.51 9.58
CA GLY A 29 3.81 5.23 10.41
C GLY A 29 4.11 6.62 9.84
N VAL A 30 5.16 7.29 10.34
CA VAL A 30 5.56 8.63 9.86
C VAL A 30 5.77 8.63 8.34
N ALA A 31 6.59 7.72 7.82
CA ALA A 31 6.86 7.62 6.38
C ALA A 31 5.59 7.35 5.57
N GLY A 32 4.74 6.44 6.04
CA GLY A 32 3.47 6.11 5.41
C GLY A 32 2.50 7.30 5.35
N LEU A 33 2.30 8.00 6.47
CA LEU A 33 1.44 9.18 6.52
C LEU A 33 1.96 10.33 5.64
N THR A 34 3.28 10.53 5.59
CA THR A 34 3.89 11.49 4.65
C THR A 34 3.66 11.09 3.20
N ALA A 35 3.80 9.80 2.87
CA ALA A 35 3.52 9.28 1.54
C ALA A 35 2.05 9.47 1.15
N ILE A 36 1.12 9.18 2.06
CA ILE A 36 -0.32 9.42 1.89
C ILE A 36 -0.58 10.90 1.58
N ALA A 37 -0.13 11.81 2.45
CA ALA A 37 -0.34 13.24 2.29
C ALA A 37 0.21 13.76 0.96
N THR A 38 1.39 13.27 0.55
CA THR A 38 2.04 13.67 -0.69
C THR A 38 1.29 13.15 -1.91
N ALA A 39 0.94 11.86 -1.95
CA ALA A 39 0.18 11.29 -3.06
C ALA A 39 -1.20 11.96 -3.22
N ARG A 40 -1.89 12.26 -2.10
CA ARG A 40 -3.14 13.01 -2.10
C ARG A 40 -2.98 14.43 -2.64
N ARG A 41 -1.92 15.16 -2.24
CA ARG A 41 -1.61 16.50 -2.78
C ARG A 41 -1.32 16.47 -4.29
N LEU A 42 -0.76 15.38 -4.79
CA LEU A 42 -0.54 15.16 -6.23
C LEU A 42 -1.82 14.71 -6.98
N GLY A 43 -2.95 14.57 -6.29
CA GLY A 43 -4.25 14.26 -6.88
C GLY A 43 -4.55 12.77 -7.07
N ALA A 44 -3.71 11.87 -6.55
CA ALA A 44 -3.96 10.44 -6.62
C ALA A 44 -5.13 10.00 -5.73
N VAL A 45 -5.78 8.90 -6.13
CA VAL A 45 -6.65 8.14 -5.23
C VAL A 45 -5.76 7.30 -4.34
N VAL A 46 -5.84 7.51 -3.03
CA VAL A 46 -4.96 6.83 -2.07
C VAL A 46 -5.77 5.89 -1.18
N GLU A 47 -5.34 4.64 -1.14
CA GLU A 47 -5.76 3.65 -0.16
C GLU A 47 -4.57 3.32 0.75
N ALA A 48 -4.82 3.01 2.02
CA ALA A 48 -3.76 2.63 2.93
C ALA A 48 -4.22 1.54 3.90
N TYR A 49 -3.28 0.71 4.30
CA TYR A 49 -3.48 -0.37 5.28
C TYR A 49 -2.41 -0.26 6.37
N ASP A 50 -2.81 -0.51 7.62
CA ASP A 50 -1.91 -0.68 8.76
C ASP A 50 -2.55 -1.70 9.71
N VAL A 51 -1.74 -2.55 10.33
CA VAL A 51 -2.20 -3.54 11.32
C VAL A 51 -2.83 -2.87 12.56
N ARG A 52 -2.48 -1.60 12.83
CA ARG A 52 -3.02 -0.83 13.95
C ARG A 52 -4.29 -0.09 13.49
N ARG A 53 -5.44 -0.50 14.03
CA ARG A 53 -6.73 0.16 13.74
C ARG A 53 -6.72 1.66 14.08
N ALA A 54 -5.98 2.06 15.12
CA ALA A 54 -5.82 3.46 15.52
C ALA A 54 -5.20 4.35 14.42
N ALA A 55 -4.39 3.78 13.52
CA ALA A 55 -3.84 4.53 12.39
C ALA A 55 -4.93 4.93 11.37
N GLY A 56 -6.07 4.24 11.37
CA GLY A 56 -7.17 4.53 10.44
C GLY A 56 -7.73 5.94 10.56
N GLU A 57 -7.80 6.52 11.76
CA GLU A 57 -8.24 7.92 11.93
C GLU A 57 -7.27 8.89 11.23
N GLN A 58 -5.97 8.66 11.37
CA GLN A 58 -4.92 9.47 10.73
C GLN A 58 -4.93 9.32 9.21
N VAL A 59 -5.14 8.10 8.70
CA VAL A 59 -5.29 7.87 7.26
C VAL A 59 -6.49 8.62 6.69
N ARG A 60 -7.64 8.53 7.37
CA ARG A 60 -8.88 9.19 6.93
C ARG A 60 -8.80 10.71 7.04
N SER A 61 -8.14 11.27 8.05
CA SER A 61 -7.95 12.72 8.19
C SER A 61 -7.09 13.32 7.07
N LEU A 62 -6.21 12.52 6.46
CA LEU A 62 -5.45 12.88 5.26
C LEU A 62 -6.23 12.68 3.94
N GLY A 63 -7.49 12.23 4.02
CA GLY A 63 -8.37 12.03 2.87
C GLY A 63 -8.11 10.73 2.09
N ALA A 64 -7.36 9.78 2.67
CA ALA A 64 -7.18 8.46 2.09
C ALA A 64 -8.20 7.45 2.64
N LYS A 65 -8.45 6.39 1.88
CA LYS A 65 -9.30 5.28 2.31
C LYS A 65 -8.48 4.31 3.15
N PHE A 66 -8.90 4.07 4.38
CA PHE A 66 -8.30 3.03 5.21
C PHE A 66 -8.90 1.66 4.86
N LEU A 67 -8.06 0.70 4.52
CA LEU A 67 -8.44 -0.68 4.26
C LEU A 67 -8.51 -1.42 5.59
N GLU A 68 -9.69 -1.93 5.93
CA GLU A 68 -9.91 -2.72 7.13
C GLU A 68 -11.04 -3.71 6.89
N LEU A 69 -10.99 -4.85 7.58
CA LEU A 69 -12.12 -5.76 7.64
C LEU A 69 -13.23 -5.13 8.49
N GLN A 70 -14.46 -5.16 7.98
CA GLN A 70 -15.65 -4.79 8.75
C GLN A 70 -16.05 -5.93 9.69
N ILE A 71 -15.22 -6.13 10.71
CA ILE A 71 -15.42 -7.14 11.76
C ILE A 71 -15.65 -6.44 13.11
N ASN A 72 -16.65 -6.89 13.85
CA ASN A 72 -16.85 -6.51 15.24
C ASN A 72 -15.77 -7.19 16.09
N ALA A 73 -14.63 -6.53 16.23
CA ALA A 73 -13.46 -7.02 16.95
C ALA A 73 -13.07 -6.06 18.08
N GLU A 74 -14.05 -5.63 18.87
CA GLU A 74 -13.81 -4.95 20.14
C GLU A 74 -13.14 -5.93 21.11
N GLY A 75 -11.88 -5.67 21.43
CA GLY A 75 -11.17 -6.36 22.52
C GLY A 75 -11.28 -5.59 23.83
N THR A 76 -10.85 -6.20 24.92
CA THR A 76 -10.77 -5.55 26.23
C THR A 76 -9.63 -4.52 26.25
N GLY A 77 -9.90 -3.32 26.79
CA GLY A 77 -8.87 -2.29 27.02
C GLY A 77 -8.45 -1.46 25.80
N GLY A 78 -9.22 -1.44 24.71
CA GLY A 78 -8.92 -0.63 23.52
C GLY A 78 -7.93 -1.26 22.54
N TYR A 79 -7.50 -2.50 22.78
CA TYR A 79 -6.67 -3.28 21.85
C TYR A 79 -7.53 -4.18 20.96
N ALA A 80 -7.13 -4.34 19.71
CA ALA A 80 -7.77 -5.29 18.80
C ALA A 80 -7.48 -6.72 19.26
N ARG A 81 -8.51 -7.57 19.29
CA ARG A 81 -8.31 -9.03 19.49
C ARG A 81 -7.51 -9.60 18.32
N GLU A 82 -6.88 -10.75 18.54
CA GLU A 82 -6.26 -11.49 17.46
C GLU A 82 -7.32 -11.91 16.42
N LEU A 83 -6.96 -11.80 15.14
CA LEU A 83 -7.80 -12.22 14.03
C LEU A 83 -7.90 -13.75 13.98
N THR A 84 -9.08 -14.28 13.67
CA THR A 84 -9.25 -15.72 13.40
C THR A 84 -8.51 -16.11 12.11
N PRO A 85 -8.24 -17.40 11.86
CA PRO A 85 -7.63 -17.84 10.59
C PRO A 85 -8.41 -17.36 9.35
N GLU A 86 -9.73 -17.35 9.42
CA GLU A 86 -10.61 -16.89 8.34
C GLU A 86 -10.48 -15.38 8.13
N GLU A 87 -10.41 -14.59 9.21
CA GLU A 87 -10.22 -13.15 9.13
C GLU A 87 -8.81 -12.80 8.62
N LYS A 88 -7.77 -13.53 9.04
CA LYS A 88 -6.42 -13.38 8.49
C LYS A 88 -6.40 -13.64 6.98
N GLN A 89 -7.15 -14.65 6.52
CA GLN A 89 -7.28 -14.95 5.11
C GLN A 89 -8.01 -13.84 4.35
N GLN A 90 -9.13 -13.34 4.88
CA GLN A 90 -9.87 -12.22 4.28
C GLN A 90 -9.03 -10.94 4.22
N GLU A 91 -8.24 -10.67 5.26
CA GLU A 91 -7.33 -9.53 5.31
C GLU A 91 -6.25 -9.66 4.23
N ALA A 92 -5.62 -10.84 4.12
CA ALA A 92 -4.63 -11.12 3.10
C ALA A 92 -5.19 -10.96 1.68
N GLU A 93 -6.43 -11.42 1.43
CA GLU A 93 -7.13 -11.27 0.15
C GLU A 93 -7.47 -9.80 -0.17
N MET A 94 -7.91 -9.04 0.84
CA MET A 94 -8.16 -7.61 0.70
C MET A 94 -6.88 -6.86 0.28
N VAL A 95 -5.77 -7.14 0.97
CA VAL A 95 -4.47 -6.54 0.64
C VAL A 95 -4.00 -6.98 -0.74
N ALA A 96 -4.06 -8.27 -1.07
CA ALA A 96 -3.66 -8.79 -2.38
C ALA A 96 -4.44 -8.14 -3.53
N LYS A 97 -5.76 -7.95 -3.35
CA LYS A 97 -6.61 -7.26 -4.32
C LYS A 97 -6.22 -5.79 -4.47
N ALA A 98 -5.94 -5.10 -3.37
CA ALA A 98 -5.50 -3.71 -3.40
C ALA A 98 -4.15 -3.55 -4.11
N VAL A 99 -3.20 -4.46 -3.84
CA VAL A 99 -1.89 -4.48 -4.51
C VAL A 99 -2.06 -4.63 -6.02
N ALA A 100 -2.86 -5.61 -6.47
CA ALA A 100 -3.09 -5.86 -7.89
C ALA A 100 -3.79 -4.69 -8.62
N ASP A 101 -4.67 -3.95 -7.93
CA ASP A 101 -5.41 -2.81 -8.51
C ASP A 101 -4.62 -1.49 -8.48
N ALA A 102 -3.58 -1.38 -7.67
CA ALA A 102 -2.77 -0.17 -7.54
C ALA A 102 -1.88 0.10 -8.77
N ASP A 103 -1.69 1.38 -9.08
CA ASP A 103 -0.68 1.83 -10.07
C ASP A 103 0.67 2.09 -9.37
N ILE A 104 0.65 2.41 -8.07
CA ILE A 104 1.84 2.57 -7.22
C ILE A 104 1.57 1.91 -5.86
N VAL A 105 2.51 1.10 -5.38
CA VAL A 105 2.51 0.53 -4.02
C VAL A 105 3.72 1.07 -3.27
N ILE A 106 3.53 1.55 -2.04
CA ILE A 106 4.63 1.99 -1.17
C ILE A 106 4.54 1.20 0.13
N THR A 107 5.59 0.48 0.49
CA THR A 107 5.65 -0.32 1.72
C THR A 107 6.58 0.32 2.72
N THR A 108 6.13 0.44 3.97
CA THR A 108 6.88 1.13 5.04
C THR A 108 6.91 0.35 6.35
N ALA A 109 6.56 -0.94 6.33
CA ALA A 109 6.47 -1.72 7.55
C ALA A 109 7.88 -2.15 7.99
N ASN A 110 8.29 -1.70 9.16
CA ASN A 110 9.60 -2.03 9.72
C ASN A 110 9.49 -2.31 11.21
N VAL A 111 10.22 -3.32 11.68
CA VAL A 111 10.28 -3.71 13.08
C VAL A 111 11.73 -3.62 13.54
N PRO A 112 12.09 -2.69 14.45
CA PRO A 112 13.45 -2.52 14.90
C PRO A 112 14.10 -3.84 15.37
N GLY A 113 15.30 -4.12 14.88
CA GLY A 113 16.07 -5.31 15.25
C GLY A 113 15.54 -6.64 14.69
N ARG A 114 14.53 -6.61 13.81
CA ARG A 114 14.00 -7.80 13.13
C ARG A 114 13.99 -7.59 11.62
N ARG A 115 13.92 -8.70 10.89
CA ARG A 115 13.65 -8.66 9.45
C ARG A 115 12.31 -7.98 9.20
N ALA A 116 12.24 -7.15 8.16
CA ALA A 116 11.00 -6.56 7.69
C ALA A 116 9.94 -7.64 7.42
N PRO A 117 8.66 -7.42 7.81
CA PRO A 117 7.61 -8.38 7.53
C PRO A 117 7.34 -8.44 6.02
N LEU A 118 7.15 -9.66 5.50
CA LEU A 118 6.75 -9.86 4.11
C LEU A 118 5.27 -9.51 3.94
N LEU A 119 4.98 -8.47 3.17
CA LEU A 119 3.62 -7.98 2.91
C LEU A 119 3.18 -8.24 1.46
N VAL A 120 4.12 -8.15 0.52
CA VAL A 120 3.86 -8.32 -0.91
C VAL A 120 4.62 -9.54 -1.41
N ARG A 121 3.86 -10.60 -1.73
CA ARG A 121 4.42 -11.82 -2.33
C ARG A 121 4.58 -11.66 -3.84
N ARG A 122 5.42 -12.50 -4.45
CA ARG A 122 5.58 -12.56 -5.91
C ARG A 122 4.24 -12.63 -6.65
N GLU A 123 3.33 -13.51 -6.21
CA GLU A 123 2.06 -13.71 -6.92
C GLU A 123 1.17 -12.46 -6.90
N MET A 124 1.35 -11.56 -5.93
CA MET A 124 0.65 -10.28 -5.90
C MET A 124 1.24 -9.31 -6.93
N VAL A 125 2.57 -9.28 -7.06
CA VAL A 125 3.27 -8.45 -8.06
C VAL A 125 2.94 -8.90 -9.48
N ASP A 126 2.92 -10.21 -9.72
CA ASP A 126 2.59 -10.80 -11.02
C ASP A 126 1.16 -10.44 -11.50
N ARG A 127 0.28 -10.07 -10.56
CA ARG A 127 -1.11 -9.64 -10.83
C ARG A 127 -1.28 -8.13 -10.96
N MET A 128 -0.23 -7.35 -10.69
CA MET A 128 -0.26 -5.90 -10.89
C MET A 128 -0.31 -5.58 -12.38
N ARG A 129 -0.76 -4.36 -12.71
CA ARG A 129 -0.78 -3.89 -14.09
C ARG A 129 0.66 -3.64 -14.57
N PRO A 130 1.01 -3.98 -15.83
CA PRO A 130 2.27 -3.54 -16.42
C PRO A 130 2.44 -2.02 -16.32
N GLY A 131 3.64 -1.58 -15.95
CA GLY A 131 3.96 -0.17 -15.68
C GLY A 131 3.65 0.30 -14.25
N ALA A 132 3.04 -0.54 -13.40
CA ALA A 132 2.91 -0.23 -11.99
C ALA A 132 4.28 -0.18 -11.30
N VAL A 133 4.35 0.54 -10.18
CA VAL A 133 5.59 0.80 -9.44
C VAL A 133 5.45 0.34 -8.00
N LEU A 134 6.44 -0.38 -7.47
CA LEU A 134 6.53 -0.75 -6.05
C LEU A 134 7.77 -0.10 -5.41
N VAL A 135 7.56 0.68 -4.35
CA VAL A 135 8.64 1.33 -3.59
C VAL A 135 8.72 0.71 -2.20
N ASP A 136 9.81 0.00 -1.93
CA ASP A 136 10.03 -0.70 -0.66
C ASP A 136 10.99 0.07 0.26
N LEU A 137 10.45 0.78 1.26
CA LEU A 137 11.25 1.56 2.19
C LEU A 137 11.96 0.67 3.24
N ALA A 138 11.61 -0.61 3.31
CA ALA A 138 12.20 -1.57 4.24
C ALA A 138 13.24 -2.49 3.56
N ALA A 139 13.70 -2.13 2.36
CA ALA A 139 14.64 -2.94 1.57
C ALA A 139 15.91 -3.33 2.35
N GLU A 140 16.51 -2.38 3.08
CA GLU A 140 17.73 -2.60 3.86
C GLU A 140 17.54 -3.56 5.04
N SER A 141 16.32 -3.70 5.56
CA SER A 141 15.98 -4.64 6.65
C SER A 141 15.37 -5.95 6.13
N GLY A 142 15.54 -6.25 4.84
CA GLY A 142 15.14 -7.50 4.20
C GLY A 142 13.91 -7.42 3.30
N GLY A 143 13.28 -6.24 3.18
CA GLY A 143 12.18 -5.94 2.26
C GLY A 143 10.80 -6.37 2.74
N ASN A 144 9.78 -5.56 2.45
CA ASN A 144 8.37 -5.96 2.54
C ASN A 144 7.88 -6.69 1.28
N CYS A 145 8.59 -6.58 0.16
CA CYS A 145 8.30 -7.32 -1.06
C CYS A 145 9.31 -8.45 -1.27
N GLU A 146 8.81 -9.62 -1.68
CA GLU A 146 9.64 -10.82 -1.92
C GLU A 146 10.69 -10.60 -3.02
N LEU A 147 10.40 -9.69 -3.95
CA LEU A 147 11.23 -9.39 -5.12
C LEU A 147 12.21 -8.24 -4.89
N THR A 148 12.23 -7.66 -3.69
CA THR A 148 13.09 -6.52 -3.38
C THR A 148 14.56 -6.91 -3.42
N GLU A 149 15.33 -6.18 -4.23
CA GLU A 149 16.80 -6.15 -4.18
C GLU A 149 17.25 -4.80 -3.62
N ALA A 150 17.85 -4.80 -2.42
CA ALA A 150 18.25 -3.56 -1.76
C ALA A 150 19.20 -2.72 -2.62
N GLY A 151 18.92 -1.42 -2.69
CA GLY A 151 19.69 -0.46 -3.49
C GLY A 151 19.54 -0.60 -5.02
N ARG A 152 18.60 -1.40 -5.52
CA ARG A 152 18.39 -1.62 -6.95
C ARG A 152 16.97 -1.30 -7.40
N GLU A 153 16.86 -0.86 -8.64
CA GLU A 153 15.60 -0.89 -9.39
C GLU A 153 15.59 -2.17 -10.22
N VAL A 154 14.52 -2.96 -10.09
CA VAL A 154 14.36 -4.23 -10.81
C VAL A 154 13.06 -4.18 -11.61
N GLN A 155 12.96 -4.96 -12.68
CA GLN A 155 11.72 -5.08 -13.44
C GLN A 155 11.27 -6.54 -13.48
N VAL A 156 10.05 -6.80 -13.02
CA VAL A 156 9.47 -8.15 -12.95
C VAL A 156 8.03 -8.08 -13.47
N HIS A 157 7.72 -8.89 -14.49
CA HIS A 157 6.38 -8.93 -15.12
C HIS A 157 5.84 -7.55 -15.55
N GLY A 158 6.72 -6.64 -15.95
CA GLY A 158 6.36 -5.28 -16.37
C GLY A 158 6.12 -4.31 -15.21
N VAL A 159 6.23 -4.75 -13.95
CA VAL A 159 6.24 -3.93 -12.74
C VAL A 159 7.67 -3.51 -12.44
N ARG A 160 7.87 -2.28 -11.96
CA ARG A 160 9.17 -1.72 -11.57
C ARG A 160 9.24 -1.48 -10.07
#